data_AF-A0A2V1AHL8-F1
#
_entry.id   AF-A0A2V1AHL8-F1
#
_cell.length_a   1.000
_cell.length_b   1.000
_cell.length_c   1.000
_cell.angle_alpha   90.00
_cell.angle_beta   90.00
_cell.angle_gamma   90.00
#
_symmetry.space_group_name_H-M   'P 1'
#
loop_
_entity.id
_entity.type
_entity.pdbx_description
1 polymer ?
#
loop_
_entity_poly.entity_id
_entity_poly.type
_entity_poly.pdbx_seq_one_letter_code
_entity_poly.pdbx_strand_id
1 'polypeptide(L)'
;MESVTQLPEHVTKLLKSKRYVHLATCNANIPHASLMNYTFYSKNDKPYIIISTPRDTTKYRNIEANENVSLLIHDWVAGDEEAAPPSGRRNSLYELLANMNKAEIRSVSVMLNGRAQIVDPKTEEADHKFYKSLHLNNGLVDDAQAETFISNECNSIVLITVDSCQITDTNNKVQTYELS
;
A
#
# COMPACT_ATOMS: atom_id res chain seq x y z
N MET A 1 13.19 -14.03 -13.08
CA MET A 1 13.10 -12.80 -12.30
C MET A 1 13.82 -11.72 -13.06
N GLU A 2 13.13 -10.62 -13.29
CA GLU A 2 13.73 -9.43 -13.92
C GLU A 2 14.26 -8.53 -12.80
N SER A 3 15.53 -8.17 -12.86
CA SER A 3 16.13 -7.21 -11.92
C SER A 3 15.80 -5.81 -12.42
N VAL A 4 15.10 -5.03 -11.61
CA VAL A 4 14.67 -3.67 -11.96
C VAL A 4 15.07 -2.70 -10.86
N THR A 5 15.32 -1.45 -11.22
CA THR A 5 15.66 -0.40 -10.24
C THR A 5 14.42 0.28 -9.66
N GLN A 6 13.25 0.08 -10.28
CA GLN A 6 11.99 0.71 -9.89
C GLN A 6 10.80 -0.23 -10.14
N LEU A 7 9.71 -0.03 -9.40
CA LEU A 7 8.46 -0.74 -9.64
C LEU A 7 7.86 -0.37 -11.00
N PRO A 8 7.21 -1.32 -11.69
CA PRO A 8 6.47 -1.02 -12.91
C PRO A 8 5.46 0.11 -12.69
N GLU A 9 5.27 0.95 -13.71
CA GLU A 9 4.44 2.16 -13.60
C GLU A 9 3.00 1.85 -13.15
N HIS A 10 2.42 0.76 -13.66
CA HIS A 10 1.06 0.36 -13.28
C HIS A 10 0.95 -0.05 -11.81
N VAL A 11 1.98 -0.68 -11.23
CA VAL A 11 2.04 -1.00 -9.79
C VAL A 11 2.10 0.27 -8.97
N THR A 12 2.94 1.23 -9.39
CA THR A 12 3.06 2.53 -8.72
C THR A 12 1.74 3.31 -8.77
N LYS A 13 1.02 3.27 -9.91
CA LYS A 13 -0.32 3.86 -10.03
C LYS A 13 -1.32 3.19 -9.10
N LEU A 14 -1.32 1.86 -9.04
CA LEU A 14 -2.18 1.09 -8.14
C LEU A 14 -1.93 1.44 -6.66
N LEU A 15 -0.65 1.52 -6.26
CA LEU A 15 -0.26 1.89 -4.91
C LEU A 15 -0.64 3.32 -4.54
N LYS A 16 -0.79 4.21 -5.53
CA LYS A 16 -1.22 5.60 -5.31
C LYS A 16 -2.73 5.79 -5.40
N SER A 17 -3.49 4.80 -5.88
CA SER A 17 -4.95 4.90 -6.03
C SER A 17 -5.72 4.18 -4.95
N LYS A 18 -5.16 3.11 -4.35
CA LYS A 18 -5.85 2.36 -3.30
C LYS A 18 -5.50 2.89 -1.92
N ARG A 19 -6.50 2.75 -1.03
CA ARG A 19 -6.41 3.20 0.35
C ARG A 19 -5.83 2.16 1.30
N TYR A 20 -6.09 0.88 1.02
CA TYR A 20 -5.76 -0.21 1.93
C TYR A 20 -4.89 -1.27 1.26
N VAL A 21 -4.03 -1.88 2.07
CA VAL A 21 -3.24 -3.07 1.74
C VAL A 21 -3.50 -4.14 2.79
N HIS A 22 -3.32 -5.41 2.41
CA HIS A 22 -3.30 -6.52 3.35
C HIS A 22 -1.85 -6.81 3.71
N LEU A 23 -1.47 -6.53 4.95
CA LEU A 23 -0.16 -6.83 5.50
C LEU A 23 -0.15 -8.25 6.07
N ALA A 24 0.77 -9.08 5.61
CA ALA A 24 1.11 -10.36 6.19
C ALA A 24 2.41 -10.24 6.98
N THR A 25 2.37 -10.73 8.23
CA THR A 25 3.50 -10.81 9.15
C THR A 25 3.58 -12.23 9.69
N CYS A 26 4.73 -12.64 10.22
CA CYS A 26 4.90 -13.98 10.80
C CYS A 26 5.85 -13.94 11.99
N ASN A 27 5.48 -14.63 13.07
CA ASN A 27 6.36 -14.88 14.22
C ASN A 27 6.23 -16.34 14.65
N ALA A 28 7.34 -17.00 14.96
CA ALA A 28 7.39 -18.41 15.35
C ALA A 28 6.60 -19.34 14.38
N ASN A 29 6.67 -19.08 13.07
CA ASN A 29 5.91 -19.78 12.02
C ASN A 29 4.38 -19.69 12.15
N ILE A 30 3.87 -18.69 12.86
CA ILE A 30 2.45 -18.37 12.96
C ILE A 30 2.16 -17.14 12.08
N PRO A 31 1.51 -17.29 10.91
CA PRO A 31 1.20 -16.19 10.04
C PRO A 31 0.04 -15.34 10.60
N HIS A 32 0.07 -14.05 10.31
CA HIS A 32 -0.97 -13.11 10.69
C HIS A 32 -1.19 -12.08 9.59
N ALA A 33 -2.44 -11.94 9.16
CA ALA A 33 -2.87 -10.96 8.16
C ALA A 33 -3.59 -9.78 8.81
N SER A 34 -3.43 -8.57 8.29
CA SER A 34 -4.08 -7.36 8.80
C SER A 34 -4.37 -6.36 7.67
N LEU A 35 -5.51 -5.70 7.74
CA LEU A 35 -5.82 -4.58 6.86
C LEU A 35 -5.12 -3.32 7.37
N MET A 36 -4.39 -2.63 6.50
CA MET A 36 -3.60 -1.46 6.86
C MET A 36 -3.92 -0.27 5.96
N ASN A 37 -4.08 0.90 6.58
CA ASN A 37 -3.82 2.16 5.90
C ASN A 37 -2.33 2.26 5.60
N TYR A 38 -1.99 2.79 4.43
CA TYR A 38 -0.60 2.94 4.03
C TYR A 38 -0.39 4.21 3.21
N THR A 39 0.87 4.59 3.08
CA THR A 39 1.32 5.62 2.14
C THR A 39 2.49 5.09 1.34
N PHE A 40 2.38 5.13 0.03
CA PHE A 40 3.48 4.84 -0.86
C PHE A 40 4.41 6.06 -0.97
N TYR A 41 5.71 5.82 -0.80
CA TYR A 41 6.76 6.82 -0.89
C TYR A 41 7.90 6.27 -1.76
N SER A 42 8.51 7.09 -2.61
CA SER A 42 9.70 6.71 -3.36
C SER A 42 10.82 7.70 -3.10
N LYS A 43 12.02 7.20 -2.81
CA LYS A 43 13.23 7.99 -2.56
C LYS A 43 14.36 7.44 -3.41
N ASN A 44 14.88 8.24 -4.35
CA ASN A 44 15.92 7.81 -5.29
C ASN A 44 15.53 6.50 -6.02
N ASP A 45 14.31 6.45 -6.55
CA ASP A 45 13.70 5.30 -7.21
C ASP A 45 13.48 4.05 -6.34
N LYS A 46 13.88 4.08 -5.06
CA LYS A 46 13.58 3.01 -4.10
C LYS A 46 12.16 3.16 -3.54
N PRO A 47 11.31 2.13 -3.70
CA PRO A 47 9.95 2.12 -3.19
C PRO A 47 9.89 1.79 -1.69
N TYR A 48 9.12 2.58 -0.97
CA TYR A 48 8.81 2.42 0.45
C TYR A 48 7.31 2.44 0.69
N ILE A 49 6.88 1.67 1.68
CA ILE A 49 5.52 1.71 2.21
C ILE A 49 5.59 2.16 3.66
N ILE A 50 4.85 3.21 3.99
CA ILE A 50 4.71 3.70 5.35
C ILE A 50 3.37 3.20 5.88
N ILE A 51 3.39 2.60 7.06
CA ILE A 51 2.18 2.23 7.81
C ILE A 51 2.31 2.72 9.24
N SER A 52 1.18 2.81 9.94
CA SER A 52 1.13 3.04 11.37
C SER A 52 0.38 1.91 12.07
N THR A 53 0.84 1.54 13.26
CA THR A 53 0.17 0.50 14.07
C THR A 53 0.33 0.75 15.56
N PRO A 54 -0.70 0.49 16.39
CA PRO A 54 -0.55 0.44 17.83
C PRO A 54 0.49 -0.61 18.27
N ARG A 55 1.25 -0.29 19.33
CA ARG A 55 2.32 -1.15 19.89
C ARG A 55 1.81 -2.44 20.53
N ASP A 56 0.55 -2.49 20.93
CA ASP A 56 -0.07 -3.62 21.61
C ASP A 56 -0.63 -4.70 20.66
N THR A 57 -0.44 -4.53 19.35
CA THR A 57 -0.99 -5.43 18.33
C THR A 57 -0.06 -6.57 17.95
N THR A 58 -0.63 -7.68 17.45
CA THR A 58 0.13 -8.85 16.97
C THR A 58 1.13 -8.49 15.87
N LYS A 59 0.70 -7.70 14.87
CA LYS A 59 1.57 -7.27 13.77
C LYS A 59 2.78 -6.45 14.23
N TYR A 60 2.63 -5.60 15.25
CA TYR A 60 3.76 -4.86 15.82
C TYR A 60 4.80 -5.83 16.42
N ARG A 61 4.35 -6.74 17.30
CA ARG A 61 5.25 -7.75 17.91
C ARG A 61 5.88 -8.67 16.89
N ASN A 62 5.14 -9.02 15.82
CA ASN A 62 5.68 -9.84 14.74
C ASN A 62 6.79 -9.10 13.98
N ILE A 63 6.60 -7.82 13.66
CA ILE A 63 7.61 -7.00 12.98
C ILE A 63 8.85 -6.82 13.84
N GLU A 64 8.68 -6.61 15.15
CA GLU A 64 9.79 -6.49 16.11
C GLU A 64 10.63 -7.77 16.16
N ALA A 65 10.01 -8.95 16.02
CA ALA A 65 10.70 -10.25 16.03
C ALA A 65 11.22 -10.69 14.64
N ASN A 66 10.58 -10.25 13.57
CA ASN A 66 10.85 -10.64 12.19
C ASN A 66 10.46 -9.52 11.23
N GLU A 67 11.47 -8.87 10.66
CA GLU A 67 11.28 -7.76 9.72
C GLU A 67 10.64 -8.19 8.39
N ASN A 68 10.64 -9.47 8.04
CA ASN A 68 10.13 -9.93 6.76
C ASN A 68 8.60 -9.85 6.72
N VAL A 69 8.10 -9.05 5.78
CA VAL A 69 6.67 -8.83 5.58
C VAL A 69 6.29 -8.99 4.11
N SER A 70 5.02 -9.29 3.88
CA SER A 70 4.43 -9.29 2.54
C SER A 70 3.17 -8.44 2.53
N LEU A 71 2.95 -7.68 1.47
CA LEU A 71 1.76 -6.84 1.28
C LEU A 71 1.03 -7.28 0.03
N LEU A 72 -0.28 -7.44 0.13
CA LEU A 72 -1.15 -7.73 -1.00
C LEU A 72 -2.06 -6.53 -1.28
N ILE A 73 -2.03 -6.07 -2.52
CA ILE A 73 -2.92 -5.05 -3.08
C ILE A 73 -3.54 -5.60 -4.37
N HIS A 74 -4.81 -5.30 -4.59
CA HIS A 74 -5.54 -5.78 -5.77
C HIS A 74 -6.33 -4.64 -6.40
N ASP A 75 -6.44 -4.67 -7.72
CA ASP A 75 -7.19 -3.69 -8.50
C ASP A 75 -8.63 -4.14 -8.79
N TRP A 76 -9.35 -4.65 -7.78
CA TRP A 76 -10.75 -4.98 -8.01
C TRP A 76 -11.53 -3.68 -8.21
N VAL A 77 -12.02 -3.48 -9.43
CA VAL A 77 -12.94 -2.40 -9.79
C VAL A 77 -14.32 -2.75 -9.20
N ALA A 78 -14.47 -2.61 -7.89
CA ALA A 78 -15.79 -2.28 -7.35
C ALA A 78 -15.97 -0.79 -7.66
N GLY A 79 -16.88 -0.48 -8.59
CA GLY A 79 -16.97 0.82 -9.27
C GLY A 79 -16.64 2.03 -8.38
N ASP A 80 -15.61 2.78 -8.79
CA ASP A 80 -15.28 4.06 -8.16
C ASP A 80 -16.52 4.98 -8.19
N GLU A 81 -17.09 5.26 -7.02
CA GLU A 81 -18.11 6.31 -6.85
C GLU A 81 -17.50 7.73 -6.88
N GLU A 82 -16.18 7.88 -7.01
CA GLU A 82 -15.47 9.17 -6.89
C GLU A 82 -15.21 9.93 -8.20
N ALA A 83 -15.97 9.67 -9.27
CA ALA A 83 -15.91 10.51 -10.47
C ALA A 83 -17.29 10.81 -11.07
N ALA A 84 -18.16 11.44 -10.27
CA ALA A 84 -19.21 12.29 -10.84
C ALA A 84 -18.55 13.63 -11.28
N PRO A 85 -18.41 13.92 -12.58
CA PRO A 85 -17.97 15.23 -13.03
C PRO A 85 -19.15 16.21 -12.95
N PRO A 86 -18.85 17.51 -12.88
CA PRO A 86 -19.87 18.53 -12.82
C PRO A 86 -20.66 18.54 -14.13
N SER A 87 -21.99 18.40 -13.98
CA SER A 87 -23.04 18.90 -14.87
C SER A 87 -22.66 19.14 -16.34
N GLY A 88 -22.86 18.13 -17.18
CA GLY A 88 -22.84 18.28 -18.63
C GLY A 88 -23.38 17.01 -19.29
N ARG A 89 -24.58 17.09 -19.87
CA ARG A 89 -25.31 16.04 -20.62
C ARG A 89 -24.43 14.85 -21.04
N ARG A 90 -24.61 13.70 -20.38
CA ARG A 90 -23.99 12.44 -20.80
C ARG A 90 -24.98 11.61 -21.62
N ASN A 91 -24.50 11.08 -22.74
CA ASN A 91 -25.20 10.04 -23.49
C ASN A 91 -24.96 8.71 -22.78
N SER A 92 -26.01 7.93 -22.53
CA SER A 92 -25.95 6.61 -21.88
C SER A 92 -24.94 5.64 -22.53
N LEU A 93 -24.66 5.81 -23.83
CA LEU A 93 -23.65 5.06 -24.56
C LEU A 93 -22.21 5.42 -24.15
N TYR A 94 -21.93 6.68 -23.81
CA TYR A 94 -20.60 7.08 -23.36
C TYR A 94 -20.31 6.49 -21.98
N GLU A 95 -21.28 6.50 -21.07
CA GLU A 95 -21.16 5.83 -19.77
C GLU A 95 -21.04 4.32 -19.92
N LEU A 96 -21.83 3.70 -20.82
CA LEU A 96 -21.70 2.28 -21.13
C LEU A 96 -20.30 1.95 -21.67
N LEU A 97 -19.79 2.71 -22.64
CA LEU A 97 -18.47 2.49 -23.23
C LEU A 97 -17.35 2.74 -22.20
N ALA A 98 -17.47 3.77 -21.36
CA ALA A 98 -16.53 4.03 -20.28
C ALA A 98 -16.55 2.89 -19.24
N ASN A 99 -17.74 2.39 -18.89
CA ASN A 99 -17.90 1.27 -17.96
C ASN A 99 -17.42 -0.05 -18.56
N MET A 100 -17.65 -0.29 -19.85
CA MET A 100 -17.13 -1.45 -20.57
C MET A 100 -15.61 -1.41 -20.63
N ASN A 101 -15.03 -0.27 -20.98
CA ASN A 101 -13.58 -0.08 -21.00
C ASN A 101 -12.98 -0.28 -19.60
N LYS A 102 -13.62 0.23 -18.54
CA LYS A 102 -13.22 0.00 -17.14
C LYS A 102 -13.34 -1.47 -16.71
N ALA A 103 -14.40 -2.17 -17.12
CA ALA A 103 -14.60 -3.59 -16.83
C ALA A 103 -13.63 -4.50 -17.61
N GLU A 104 -13.08 -4.00 -18.73
CA GLU A 104 -12.06 -4.68 -19.54
C GLU A 104 -10.63 -4.43 -19.03
N ILE A 105 -10.44 -3.55 -18.03
CA ILE A 105 -9.18 -3.43 -17.31
C ILE A 105 -8.95 -4.75 -16.56
N ARG A 106 -7.97 -5.53 -17.02
CA ARG A 106 -7.58 -6.80 -16.42
C ARG A 106 -7.30 -6.59 -14.93
N SER A 107 -8.07 -7.24 -14.06
CA SER A 107 -7.80 -7.23 -12.63
C SER A 107 -6.42 -7.83 -12.36
N VAL A 108 -5.63 -7.13 -11.56
CA VAL A 108 -4.29 -7.57 -11.20
C VAL A 108 -4.17 -7.57 -9.68
N SER A 109 -3.55 -8.63 -9.17
CA SER A 109 -3.10 -8.72 -7.78
C SER A 109 -1.61 -8.50 -7.75
N VAL A 110 -1.17 -7.57 -6.91
CA VAL A 110 0.25 -7.27 -6.70
C VAL A 110 0.60 -7.66 -5.27
N MET A 111 1.62 -8.50 -5.14
CA MET A 111 2.23 -8.87 -3.88
C MET A 111 3.60 -8.21 -3.79
N LEU A 112 3.84 -7.45 -2.74
CA LEU A 112 5.12 -6.79 -2.45
C LEU A 112 5.77 -7.51 -1.28
N ASN A 113 7.00 -7.99 -1.44
CA ASN A 113 7.79 -8.48 -0.32
C ASN A 113 8.76 -7.41 0.11
N GLY A 114 9.01 -7.30 1.41
CA GLY A 114 9.91 -6.29 1.93
C GLY A 114 10.32 -6.52 3.37
N ARG A 115 11.15 -5.60 3.85
CA ARG A 115 11.62 -5.55 5.24
C ARG A 115 11.01 -4.35 5.96
N ALA A 116 10.32 -4.63 7.05
CA ALA A 116 9.68 -3.66 7.92
C ALA A 116 10.62 -3.25 9.06
N GLN A 117 10.77 -1.94 9.26
CA GLN A 117 11.52 -1.35 10.36
C GLN A 117 10.59 -0.42 11.14
N ILE A 118 10.53 -0.61 12.46
CA ILE A 118 9.86 0.33 13.37
C ILE A 118 10.79 1.54 13.51
N VAL A 119 10.28 2.74 13.22
CA VAL A 119 11.04 3.99 13.34
C VAL A 119 10.87 4.51 14.75
N ASP A 120 11.93 4.46 15.56
CA ASP A 120 11.84 4.86 16.98
C ASP A 120 11.88 6.39 17.10
N PRO A 121 10.85 7.05 17.68
CA PRO A 121 10.82 8.50 17.84
C PRO A 121 11.94 9.07 18.72
N LYS A 122 12.62 8.24 19.54
CA LYS A 122 13.70 8.69 20.42
C LYS A 122 15.07 8.67 19.76
N THR A 123 15.33 7.69 18.89
CA THR A 123 16.64 7.54 18.22
C THR A 123 16.62 8.10 16.80
N GLU A 124 15.48 8.06 16.12
CA GLU A 124 15.29 8.44 14.72
C GLU A 124 14.25 9.57 14.59
N GLU A 125 14.34 10.58 15.46
CA GLU A 125 13.31 11.63 15.60
C GLU A 125 12.98 12.35 14.27
N ALA A 126 14.00 12.69 13.48
CA ALA A 126 13.82 13.39 12.21
C ALA A 126 13.07 12.54 11.17
N ASP A 127 13.46 11.28 11.02
CA ASP A 127 12.83 10.33 10.10
C ASP A 127 11.41 9.98 10.57
N HIS A 128 11.22 9.76 11.88
CA HIS A 128 9.91 9.53 12.48
C HIS A 128 8.95 10.69 12.17
N LYS A 129 9.37 11.94 12.38
CA LYS A 129 8.57 13.13 12.07
C LYS A 129 8.26 13.21 10.57
N PHE A 130 9.27 13.00 9.72
CA PHE A 130 9.10 13.05 8.27
C PHE A 130 8.07 12.02 7.78
N TYR A 131 8.21 10.75 8.17
CA TYR A 131 7.30 9.68 7.75
C TYR A 131 5.90 9.83 8.36
N LYS A 132 5.79 10.25 9.62
CA LYS A 132 4.49 10.56 10.25
C LYS A 132 3.79 11.68 9.47
N SER A 133 4.49 12.77 9.15
CA SER A 133 3.94 13.86 8.36
C SER A 133 3.53 13.42 6.95
N LEU A 134 4.34 12.60 6.27
CA LEU A 134 4.00 12.12 4.93
C LEU A 134 2.75 11.22 4.96
N HIS A 135 2.63 10.37 5.99
CA HIS A 135 1.47 9.49 6.16
C HIS A 135 0.19 10.26 6.50
N LEU A 136 0.29 11.31 7.35
CA LEU A 136 -0.82 12.20 7.69
C LEU A 136 -1.33 13.03 6.50
N ASN A 137 -0.43 13.48 5.63
CA ASN A 137 -0.78 14.31 4.47
C ASN A 137 -1.19 13.48 3.24
N ASN A 138 -1.45 12.18 3.41
CA ASN A 138 -1.92 11.34 2.32
C ASN A 138 -3.40 11.65 2.02
N GLY A 139 -3.69 12.16 0.82
CA GLY A 139 -5.05 12.55 0.42
C GLY A 139 -6.07 11.39 0.35
N LEU A 140 -5.63 10.14 0.50
CA LEU A 140 -6.51 8.96 0.60
C LEU A 140 -6.93 8.61 2.04
N VAL A 141 -6.35 9.28 3.04
CA VAL A 141 -6.66 9.08 4.45
C VAL A 141 -7.56 10.22 4.91
N ASP A 142 -8.78 9.90 5.33
CA ASP A 142 -9.69 10.89 5.91
C ASP A 142 -9.25 11.34 7.33
N ASP A 143 -9.72 12.51 7.76
CA ASP A 143 -9.32 13.14 9.02
C ASP A 143 -9.61 12.25 10.25
N ALA A 144 -10.73 11.54 10.24
CA ALA A 144 -11.12 10.64 11.34
C ALA A 144 -10.16 9.44 11.47
N GLN A 145 -9.69 8.91 10.34
CA GLN A 145 -8.71 7.83 10.31
C GLN A 145 -7.30 8.32 10.60
N ALA A 146 -6.93 9.51 10.13
CA ALA A 146 -5.65 10.13 10.48
C ALA A 146 -5.54 10.30 12.01
N GLU A 147 -6.60 10.78 12.66
CA GLU A 147 -6.64 10.94 14.12
C GLU A 147 -6.52 9.60 14.86
N THR A 148 -7.28 8.60 14.43
CA THR A 148 -7.34 7.28 15.10
C THR A 148 -6.09 6.44 14.88
N PHE A 149 -5.62 6.36 13.63
CA PHE A 149 -4.59 5.40 13.21
C PHE A 149 -3.20 6.01 13.07
N ILE A 150 -3.05 7.33 12.97
CA ILE A 150 -1.73 7.97 12.72
C ILE A 150 -1.35 8.94 13.83
N SER A 151 -2.26 9.78 14.29
CA SER A 151 -1.96 10.83 15.29
C SER A 151 -1.79 10.30 16.71
N ASN A 152 -2.48 9.21 17.06
CA ASN A 152 -2.42 8.62 18.40
C ASN A 152 -0.98 8.25 18.80
N GLU A 153 -0.52 8.76 19.94
CA GLU A 153 0.84 8.57 20.46
C GLU A 153 1.19 7.11 20.80
N CYS A 154 0.18 6.24 20.94
CA CYS A 154 0.39 4.80 21.09
C CYS A 154 0.75 4.10 19.77
N ASN A 155 0.59 4.77 18.63
CA ASN A 155 0.91 4.22 17.32
C ASN A 155 2.39 4.43 17.00
N SER A 156 3.00 3.39 16.46
CA SER A 156 4.35 3.44 15.93
C SER A 156 4.31 3.52 14.41
N ILE A 157 5.21 4.32 13.86
CA ILE A 157 5.45 4.38 12.43
C ILE A 157 6.35 3.21 12.04
N VAL A 158 5.98 2.52 10.98
CA VAL A 158 6.77 1.44 10.39
C VAL A 158 7.05 1.78 8.94
N LEU A 159 8.33 1.75 8.58
CA LEU A 159 8.80 1.91 7.22
C LEU A 159 9.09 0.52 6.64
N ILE A 160 8.51 0.22 5.49
CA ILE A 160 8.74 -1.03 4.78
C ILE A 160 9.52 -0.72 3.51
N THR A 161 10.73 -1.27 3.41
CA THR A 161 11.51 -1.23 2.16
C THR A 161 11.05 -2.38 1.29
N VAL A 162 10.59 -2.09 0.07
CA VAL A 162 10.13 -3.14 -0.85
C VAL A 162 11.34 -3.72 -1.58
N ASP A 163 11.49 -5.04 -1.49
CA ASP A 163 12.59 -5.80 -2.08
C ASP A 163 12.15 -6.49 -3.38
N SER A 164 10.91 -6.94 -3.46
CA SER A 164 10.40 -7.58 -4.67
C SER A 164 8.90 -7.39 -4.86
N CYS A 165 8.48 -7.56 -6.10
CA CYS A 165 7.09 -7.39 -6.51
C CYS A 165 6.69 -8.55 -7.42
N GLN A 166 5.60 -9.23 -7.07
CA GLN A 166 4.97 -10.26 -7.88
C GLN A 166 3.60 -9.79 -8.34
N ILE A 167 3.34 -9.93 -9.63
CA ILE A 167 2.13 -9.47 -10.30
C ILE A 167 1.43 -10.68 -10.88
N THR A 168 0.18 -10.89 -10.49
CA THR A 168 -0.66 -11.99 -10.97
C THR A 168 -1.88 -11.44 -11.67
N ASP A 169 -2.06 -11.81 -12.94
CA ASP A 169 -3.25 -11.45 -13.72
C ASP A 169 -4.40 -12.46 -13.57
N THR A 170 -5.55 -12.14 -14.14
CA THR A 170 -6.73 -13.03 -14.16
C THR A 170 -6.53 -14.35 -14.90
N ASN A 171 -5.50 -14.46 -15.74
CA ASN A 171 -5.14 -15.69 -16.44
C ASN A 171 -4.11 -16.52 -15.67
N ASN A 172 -3.87 -16.17 -14.40
CA ASN A 172 -2.85 -16.79 -13.54
C ASN A 172 -1.43 -16.69 -14.12
N LYS A 173 -1.15 -15.67 -14.95
CA LYS A 173 0.21 -15.37 -15.40
C LYS A 173 0.89 -14.55 -14.31
N VAL A 174 2.05 -15.03 -13.89
CA VAL A 174 2.84 -14.44 -12.82
C VAL A 174 4.08 -13.77 -13.41
N GLN A 175 4.26 -12.49 -13.10
CA GLN A 175 5.49 -11.74 -13.37
C GLN A 175 6.15 -11.39 -12.05
N THR A 176 7.48 -11.47 -11.96
CA THR A 176 8.21 -11.21 -10.72
C THR A 176 9.43 -10.35 -10.98
N TYR A 177 9.51 -9.28 -10.20
CA TYR A 177 10.51 -8.22 -10.25
C TYR A 177 11.27 -8.20 -8.93
N GLU A 178 12.59 -8.23 -9.02
CA GLU A 178 13.48 -8.04 -7.87
C GLU A 178 14.07 -6.63 -7.93
N LEU A 179 14.04 -5.91 -6.81
CA LEU A 179 14.55 -4.55 -6.70
C LEU A 179 15.98 -4.61 -6.16
N SER A 180 16.93 -4.16 -6.98
CA SER A 180 18.38 -4.17 -6.72
C SER A 180 18.95 -2.77 -6.59
#